data_AF-A0A7M3MNR6-F1
#
_entry.id   AF-A0A7M3MNR6-F1
#
_cell.length_a   1.000
_cell.length_b   1.000
_cell.length_c   1.000
_cell.angle_alpha   90.00
_cell.angle_beta   90.00
_cell.angle_gamma   90.00
#
_symmetry.space_group_name_H-M   'P 1'
#
loop_
_entity.id
_entity.type
_entity.pdbx_description
1 polymer ?
#
loop_
_entity_poly.entity_id
_entity_poly.type
_entity_poly.pdbx_seq_one_letter_code
_entity_poly.pdbx_strand_id
1 'polypeptide(L)' 'MSVFIRAFEHRAVQLQVPRTLVTPHLMGRTIGPVGDRARQRAVVDAALELLEEATTGATLRRFAPPT' A
#
# COMPACT_ATOMS: atom_id res chain seq x y z
N MET A 1 -8.98 1.08 3.81
CA MET A 1 -7.57 0.67 3.60
C MET A 1 -6.71 1.91 3.64
N SER A 2 -5.43 1.77 3.93
CA SER A 2 -4.48 2.89 3.88
C SER A 2 -3.25 2.49 3.05
N VAL A 3 -2.72 3.41 2.25
CA VAL A 3 -1.52 3.16 1.43
C VAL A 3 -0.38 4.01 1.96
N PHE A 4 0.70 3.35 2.37
CA PHE A 4 1.89 3.97 2.94
C PHE A 4 3.10 3.68 2.06
N ILE A 5 4.08 4.59 2.05
CA ILE A 5 5.41 4.27 1.55
C ILE A 5 6.23 3.54 2.62
N ARG A 6 7.23 2.77 2.20
CA ARG A 6 8.13 2.02 3.09
C ARG A 6 8.75 2.88 4.21
N ALA A 7 9.10 4.13 3.93
CA ALA A 7 9.68 5.04 4.92
C ALA A 7 8.77 5.27 6.14
N PHE A 8 7.45 5.17 5.98
CA PHE A 8 6.47 5.38 7.04
C PHE A 8 5.82 4.10 7.56
N GLU A 9 6.30 2.92 7.14
CA GLU A 9 5.80 1.62 7.63
C GLU A 9 5.83 1.55 9.16
N HIS A 10 6.92 2.00 9.78
CA HIS A 10 7.07 2.04 11.24
C HIS A 10 5.96 2.83 11.94
N ARG A 11 5.47 3.93 11.33
CA ARG A 11 4.35 4.71 11.87
C ARG A 11 3.03 3.99 11.70
N ALA A 12 2.80 3.33 10.57
CA ALA A 12 1.61 2.54 10.35
C ALA A 12 1.49 1.41 11.40
N VAL A 13 2.61 0.75 11.72
CA VAL A 13 2.68 -0.26 12.79
C VAL A 13 2.42 0.36 14.16
N GLN A 14 3.12 1.45 14.50
CA GLN A 14 2.98 2.12 15.81
C GLN A 14 1.54 2.58 16.09
N LEU A 15 0.87 3.11 15.07
CA LEU A 15 -0.50 3.62 15.18
C LEU A 15 -1.56 2.52 14.96
N GLN A 16 -1.13 1.28 14.70
CA GLN A 16 -2.00 0.17 14.32
C GLN A 16 -2.99 0.54 13.21
N VAL A 17 -2.50 1.24 12.18
CA VAL A 17 -3.34 1.73 11.08
C VAL A 17 -4.00 0.53 10.38
N PRO A 18 -5.34 0.51 10.29
CA PRO A 18 -6.02 -0.66 9.80
C PRO A 18 -5.83 -0.87 8.29
N ARG A 19 -5.62 -2.12 7.90
CA ARG A 19 -5.53 -2.60 6.50
C ARG A 19 -4.56 -1.75 5.69
N THR A 20 -3.28 -1.89 6.03
CA THR A 20 -2.19 -1.08 5.47
C THR A 20 -1.49 -1.78 4.31
N LEU A 21 -1.49 -1.17 3.13
CA LEU A 21 -0.63 -1.55 2.02
C LEU A 21 0.63 -0.67 2.03
N VAL A 22 1.81 -1.29 2.10
CA VAL A 22 3.11 -0.60 2.04
C VAL A 22 3.69 -0.73 0.65
N THR A 23 4.01 0.39 0.01
CA THR A 23 4.59 0.45 -1.33
C THR A 23 6.07 0.80 -1.29
N PRO A 24 6.86 0.38 -2.29
CA PRO A 24 8.28 0.71 -2.38
C PRO A 24 8.54 2.13 -2.93
N HIS A 25 7.49 2.94 -3.09
CA HIS A 25 7.59 4.24 -3.75
C HIS A 25 8.02 5.36 -2.81
N LEU A 26 8.39 6.51 -3.40
CA LEU A 26 8.83 7.69 -2.67
C LEU A 26 7.67 8.56 -2.21
N MET A 27 7.94 9.44 -1.24
CA MET A 27 6.97 10.44 -0.78
C MET A 27 6.47 11.30 -1.95
N GLY A 28 5.17 11.61 -1.95
CA GLY A 28 4.50 12.31 -3.05
C GLY A 28 4.22 11.43 -4.27
N ARG A 29 4.69 10.17 -4.28
CA ARG A 29 4.49 9.20 -5.37
C ARG A 29 4.06 7.84 -4.81
N THR A 30 3.24 7.85 -3.76
CA THR A 30 2.86 6.67 -2.96
C THR A 30 2.28 5.51 -3.79
N ILE A 31 1.68 5.81 -4.94
CA ILE A 31 1.09 4.82 -5.86
C ILE A 31 1.92 4.57 -7.13
N GLY A 32 3.11 5.18 -7.26
CA GLY A 32 4.02 4.94 -8.37
C GLY A 32 4.39 6.18 -9.18
N PRO A 33 5.15 6.01 -10.27
CA PRO A 33 5.60 7.12 -11.10
C PRO A 33 4.47 7.94 -11.74
N VAL A 34 4.69 9.24 -11.98
CA VAL A 34 3.73 10.06 -12.74
C VAL A 34 3.62 9.52 -14.16
N GLY A 35 2.39 9.33 -14.64
CA GLY A 35 2.12 8.82 -15.99
C GLY A 35 2.17 7.30 -16.13
N ASP A 36 2.75 6.57 -15.16
CA ASP A 36 2.77 5.11 -15.16
C ASP A 36 1.42 4.55 -14.68
N ARG A 37 0.43 4.63 -15.56
CA ARG A 37 -0.95 4.20 -15.29
C ARG A 37 -1.02 2.73 -14.90
N ALA A 38 -0.20 1.88 -15.50
CA ALA A 38 -0.18 0.45 -15.21
C ALA A 38 0.26 0.20 -13.76
N ARG A 39 1.34 0.85 -13.31
CA ARG A 39 1.82 0.73 -11.93
C ARG A 39 0.83 1.30 -10.93
N GLN A 40 0.31 2.50 -11.22
CA GLN A 40 -0.67 3.16 -10.37
C GLN A 40 -1.92 2.32 -10.18
N ARG A 41 -2.41 1.72 -11.28
CA ARG A 41 -3.55 0.80 -11.23
C ARG A 41 -3.23 -0.43 -10.38
N ALA A 42 -2.08 -1.07 -10.58
CA ALA A 42 -1.69 -2.26 -9.81
C ALA A 42 -1.62 -2.00 -8.29
N VAL A 43 -1.16 -0.82 -7.85
CA VAL A 43 -1.16 -0.46 -6.42
C VAL A 43 -2.58 -0.29 -5.89
N VAL A 44 -3.47 0.35 -6.67
CA VAL A 44 -4.88 0.54 -6.29
C VAL A 44 -5.59 -0.81 -6.20
N ASP A 45 -5.41 -1.68 -7.20
CA ASP A 45 -6.00 -3.03 -7.22
C ASP A 45 -5.55 -3.84 -6.00
N ALA A 46 -4.24 -3.87 -5.69
CA ALA A 46 -3.73 -4.56 -4.50
C ALA A 46 -4.26 -4.00 -3.17
N ALA A 47 -4.58 -2.70 -3.13
CA ALA A 47 -5.16 -2.08 -1.96
C ALA A 47 -6.64 -2.46 -1.80
N LEU A 48 -7.39 -2.55 -2.90
CA LEU A 48 -8.76 -3.03 -2.93
C LEU A 48 -8.84 -4.52 -2.54
N GLU A 49 -7.95 -5.35 -3.07
CA GLU A 49 -7.82 -6.76 -2.65
C GLU A 49 -7.58 -6.86 -1.13
N LEU A 50 -6.68 -6.03 -0.59
CA LEU A 50 -6.46 -5.98 0.86
C LEU A 50 -7.71 -5.55 1.63
N LEU A 51 -8.51 -4.64 1.09
CA LEU A 51 -9.77 -4.21 1.72
C LEU A 51 -10.78 -5.36 1.78
N GLU A 52 -10.86 -6.18 0.74
CA GLU A 52 -11.78 -7.30 0.61
C GLU A 52 -11.35 -8.50 1.46
N GLU A 53 -10.06 -8.82 1.50
CA GLU A 53 -9.52 -10.03 2.13
C GLU A 53 -9.19 -9.87 3.62
N ALA A 54 -8.85 -8.65 4.07
CA ALA A 54 -8.38 -8.45 5.44
C ALA A 54 -9.52 -8.54 6.47
N THR A 55 -9.63 -9.72 7.10
CA THR A 55 -10.57 -10.03 8.18
C THR A 55 -10.22 -9.38 9.53
N THR A 56 -9.00 -8.88 9.68
CA THR A 56 -8.55 -8.18 10.90
C THR A 56 -8.03 -6.78 10.59
N GLY A 57 -8.28 -5.85 11.52
CA GLY A 57 -7.86 -4.46 11.42
C GLY A 57 -6.35 -4.30 11.18
N ALA A 58 -5.51 -4.94 12.00
CA ALA A 58 -4.05 -4.75 11.99
C ALA A 58 -3.30 -5.43 10.81
N THR A 59 -4.00 -5.82 9.74
CA THR A 59 -3.37 -6.47 8.58
C THR A 59 -2.48 -5.49 7.82
N LEU A 60 -1.21 -5.87 7.60
CA LEU A 60 -0.24 -5.12 6.79
C LEU A 60 0.28 -6.00 5.64
N ARG A 61 0.20 -5.48 4.40
CA ARG A 61 0.69 -6.14 3.19
C ARG A 61 1.73 -5.26 2.51
N ARG A 62 2.77 -5.85 1.94
CA ARG A 62 3.74 -5.12 1.09
C ARG A 62 3.39 -5.33 -0.37
N PHE A 63 3.33 -4.25 -1.13
CA PHE A 63 3.11 -4.30 -2.57
C PHE A 63 4.36 -4.84 -3.27
N ALA A 64 4.20 -5.91 -4.04
CA ALA A 64 5.21 -6.46 -4.92
C ALA A 64 4.76 -6.23 -6.38
N PRO A 65 5.52 -5.45 -7.17
CA PRO A 65 5.32 -5.37 -8.62
C PRO A 65 5.27 -6.77 -9.26
N PRO A 66 4.33 -7.06 -10.17
CA PRO A 66 4.52 -8.16 -11.12
C PRO A 66 5.78 -7.87 -11.95
N THR A 67 6.62 -8.92 -12.11
CA THR A 67 7.86 -8.93 -12.92
C THR A 67 7.61 -8.64 -14.37
#